data_AF-L9ZNA4-F1
#
_entry.id   AF-L9ZNA4-F1
#
_cell.length_a   1.000
_cell.length_b   1.000
_cell.length_c   1.000
_cell.angle_alpha   90.00
_cell.angle_beta   90.00
_cell.angle_gamma   90.00
#
_symmetry.space_group_name_H-M   'P 1'
#
loop_
_entity.id
_entity.type
_entity.pdbx_description
1 polymer ?
#
loop_
_entity_poly.entity_id
_entity_poly.type
_entity_poly.pdbx_seq_one_letter_code
_entity_poly.pdbx_strand_id
1 'polypeptide(L)'
;MYESSKEAYRSVPLDLGPIADHRSTNEAFIDATDFESELLIYVVTEWPLTNQSEIEVENLTLSGDTLVGTVRAIGDNAEEGDQAPMFPAGLVRVSVDDAHLTAVEITVVDGRDNEGVFEEAYNG
;
A
#
# COMPACT_ATOMS: atom_id res chain seq x y z
N MET A 1 -1.40 8.79 2.83
CA MET A 1 0.04 8.80 2.44
C MET A 1 0.88 9.24 3.65
N TYR A 2 2.20 9.03 3.68
CA TYR A 2 3.06 9.50 4.77
C TYR A 2 4.27 10.30 4.27
N GLU A 3 4.53 11.43 4.92
CA GLU A 3 5.63 12.36 4.59
C GLU A 3 6.80 12.27 5.58
N SER A 4 6.69 11.39 6.58
CA SER A 4 7.78 11.12 7.52
C SER A 4 7.65 9.73 8.15
N SER A 5 8.79 9.17 8.59
CA SER A 5 8.81 7.92 9.34
C SER A 5 7.95 8.01 10.60
N LYS A 6 7.99 9.14 11.33
CA LYS A 6 7.18 9.37 12.54
C LYS A 6 5.68 9.24 12.27
N GLU A 7 5.21 9.73 11.13
CA GLU A 7 3.82 9.63 10.73
C GLU A 7 3.44 8.19 10.35
N ALA A 8 4.30 7.53 9.58
CA ALA A 8 4.14 6.12 9.22
C ALA A 8 4.07 5.22 10.47
N TYR A 9 4.99 5.38 11.42
CA TYR A 9 4.99 4.65 12.69
C TYR A 9 3.72 4.83 13.53
N ARG A 10 3.03 5.97 13.40
CA ARG A 10 1.80 6.24 14.14
C ARG A 10 0.57 5.60 13.50
N SER A 11 0.62 5.36 12.19
CA SER A 11 -0.57 5.12 11.38
C SER A 11 -0.58 3.73 10.75
N VAL A 12 0.59 3.19 10.40
CA VAL A 12 0.72 1.83 9.87
C VAL A 12 0.48 0.85 11.02
N PRO A 13 -0.42 -0.13 10.85
CA PRO A 13 -0.62 -1.17 11.85
C PRO A 13 0.54 -2.18 11.83
N LEU A 14 1.62 -1.85 12.52
CA LEU A 14 2.85 -2.65 12.57
C LEU A 14 2.70 -3.98 13.33
N ASP A 15 1.64 -4.11 14.14
CA ASP A 15 1.37 -5.28 14.99
C ASP A 15 0.24 -6.18 14.46
N LEU A 16 -0.33 -5.90 13.27
CA LEU A 16 -1.41 -6.70 12.71
C LEU A 16 -0.86 -7.85 11.85
N GLY A 17 -0.66 -9.01 12.48
CA GLY A 17 -0.40 -10.28 11.80
C GLY A 17 0.00 -11.38 12.79
N PRO A 18 -0.31 -12.66 12.53
CA PRO A 18 0.09 -13.78 13.40
C PRO A 18 1.61 -14.08 13.38
N ILE A 19 2.40 -13.29 12.63
CA ILE A 19 3.81 -13.55 12.37
C ILE A 19 4.62 -12.35 12.87
N ALA A 20 5.33 -12.53 13.99
CA ALA A 20 6.19 -11.50 14.63
C ALA A 20 7.29 -10.93 13.71
N ASP A 21 7.57 -11.55 12.56
CA ASP A 21 8.57 -11.15 11.57
C ASP A 21 8.13 -9.95 10.69
N HIS A 22 6.82 -9.67 10.64
CA HIS A 22 6.26 -8.60 9.79
C HIS A 22 6.53 -7.21 10.38
N ARG A 23 6.60 -7.11 11.70
CA ARG A 23 6.93 -5.84 12.38
C ARG A 23 8.32 -5.37 11.98
N SER A 24 9.34 -6.19 12.24
CA SER A 24 10.73 -5.87 11.91
C SER A 24 10.91 -5.55 10.42
N THR A 25 10.18 -6.24 9.54
CA THR A 25 10.21 -6.01 8.09
C THR A 25 9.59 -4.66 7.71
N ASN A 26 8.42 -4.32 8.27
CA ASN A 26 7.76 -3.04 8.03
C ASN A 26 8.55 -1.86 8.61
N GLU A 27 9.09 -2.01 9.82
CA GLU A 27 9.94 -1.01 10.46
C GLU A 27 11.20 -0.77 9.62
N ALA A 28 11.87 -1.83 9.15
CA ALA A 28 13.02 -1.71 8.26
C ALA A 28 12.67 -1.05 6.91
N PHE A 29 11.49 -1.32 6.35
CA PHE A 29 11.02 -0.68 5.12
C PHE A 29 10.74 0.82 5.31
N ILE A 30 10.11 1.19 6.43
CA ILE A 30 9.87 2.60 6.81
C ILE A 30 11.21 3.31 7.02
N ASP A 31 12.14 2.71 7.77
CA ASP A 31 13.44 3.30 8.08
C ASP A 31 14.34 3.45 6.84
N ALA A 32 14.19 2.57 5.86
CA ALA A 32 14.93 2.64 4.60
C ALA A 32 14.34 3.64 3.59
N THR A 33 13.20 4.27 3.89
CA THR A 33 12.55 5.25 3.02
C THR A 33 13.20 6.63 3.21
N ASP A 34 13.69 7.21 2.12
CA ASP A 34 14.19 8.58 2.09
C ASP A 34 13.03 9.56 1.87
N PHE A 35 12.41 10.03 2.95
CA PHE A 35 11.28 10.95 2.88
C PHE A 35 11.59 12.33 2.27
N GLU A 36 12.86 12.65 1.97
CA GLU A 36 13.19 13.87 1.20
C GLU A 36 12.95 13.70 -0.31
N SER A 37 12.92 12.45 -0.81
CA SER A 37 12.82 12.14 -2.25
C SER A 37 11.84 11.00 -2.59
N GLU A 38 11.30 10.33 -1.57
CA GLU A 38 10.42 9.18 -1.68
C GLU A 38 9.14 9.38 -0.88
N LEU A 39 8.06 8.78 -1.38
CA LEU A 39 6.77 8.74 -0.72
C LEU A 39 6.47 7.32 -0.25
N LEU A 40 5.86 7.23 0.93
CA LEU A 40 5.37 5.97 1.47
C LEU A 40 3.84 5.97 1.50
N ILE A 41 3.25 4.95 0.89
CA ILE A 41 1.80 4.75 0.79
C ILE A 41 1.46 3.42 1.45
N TYR A 42 0.54 3.45 2.41
CA TYR A 42 -0.07 2.23 2.95
C TYR A 42 -1.41 1.98 2.26
N VAL A 43 -1.53 0.83 1.59
CA VAL A 43 -2.74 0.44 0.88
C VAL A 43 -3.35 -0.76 1.57
N VAL A 44 -4.67 -0.72 1.78
CA VAL A 44 -5.47 -1.81 2.32
C VAL A 44 -6.69 -2.02 1.44
N THR A 45 -7.03 -3.27 1.20
CA THR A 45 -8.21 -3.65 0.43
C THR A 45 -9.47 -3.59 1.30
N GLU A 46 -10.61 -3.19 0.74
CA GLU A 46 -11.85 -3.00 1.51
C GLU A 46 -12.66 -4.30 1.69
N TRP A 47 -12.72 -5.15 0.65
CA TRP A 47 -13.55 -6.34 0.69
C TRP A 47 -12.70 -7.60 0.74
N PRO A 48 -12.77 -8.35 1.85
CA PRO A 48 -11.91 -9.48 2.07
C PRO A 48 -12.36 -10.70 1.28
N LEU A 49 -11.39 -11.47 0.81
CA LEU A 49 -11.55 -12.87 0.45
C LEU A 49 -10.71 -13.73 1.39
N THR A 50 -10.98 -15.03 1.39
CA THR A 50 -10.39 -15.97 2.36
C THR A 50 -9.06 -16.57 1.90
N ASN A 51 -8.67 -16.33 0.64
CA ASN A 51 -7.52 -16.92 -0.04
C ASN A 51 -6.49 -15.87 -0.50
N GLN A 52 -6.80 -14.58 -0.34
CA GLN A 52 -5.92 -13.48 -0.72
C GLN A 52 -5.16 -12.96 0.50
N SER A 53 -3.84 -12.96 0.38
CA SER A 53 -2.90 -12.57 1.45
C SER A 53 -2.01 -11.39 1.05
N GLU A 54 -1.97 -11.05 -0.24
CA GLU A 54 -0.97 -10.17 -0.83
C GLU A 54 -1.60 -9.08 -1.69
N ILE A 55 -0.83 -8.04 -1.98
CA ILE A 55 -1.19 -7.02 -2.96
C ILE A 55 -0.16 -6.99 -4.09
N GLU A 56 -0.62 -6.78 -5.31
CA GLU A 56 0.21 -6.53 -6.49
C GLU A 56 0.01 -5.08 -6.91
N VAL A 57 1.11 -4.38 -7.22
CA VAL A 57 1.06 -3.01 -7.74
C VAL A 57 1.23 -3.06 -9.26
N GLU A 58 0.26 -2.53 -9.97
CA GLU A 58 0.18 -2.49 -11.42
C GLU A 58 0.11 -1.05 -11.92
N ASN A 59 0.58 -0.81 -13.15
CA ASN A 59 0.38 0.46 -13.89
C ASN A 59 0.82 1.74 -13.14
N LEU A 60 1.81 1.65 -12.23
CA LEU A 60 2.31 2.82 -11.52
C LEU A 60 3.04 3.76 -12.49
N THR A 61 2.47 4.94 -12.71
CA THR A 61 2.96 5.92 -13.69
C THR A 61 2.68 7.35 -13.23
N LEU A 62 3.39 8.31 -13.81
CA LEU A 62 3.14 9.73 -13.61
C LEU A 62 2.28 10.27 -14.75
N SER A 63 1.11 10.81 -14.43
CA SER A 63 0.21 11.47 -15.36
C SER A 63 0.14 12.96 -15.05
N GLY A 64 1.01 13.74 -15.71
CA GLY A 64 1.21 15.15 -15.37
C GLY A 64 1.90 15.27 -14.01
N ASP A 65 1.22 15.90 -13.05
CA ASP A 65 1.70 16.07 -11.67
C ASP A 65 1.03 15.10 -10.69
N THR A 66 0.36 14.08 -11.21
CA THR A 66 -0.38 13.07 -10.43
C THR A 66 0.26 11.70 -10.63
N LEU A 67 0.61 11.03 -9.53
CA LEU A 67 1.03 9.64 -9.54
C LEU A 67 -0.23 8.78 -9.61
N VAL A 68 -0.37 7.98 -10.66
CA VAL A 68 -1.51 7.10 -10.87
C VAL A 68 -1.04 5.66 -10.80
N GLY A 69 -1.75 4.81 -10.06
CA GLY A 69 -1.43 3.39 -9.96
C GLY A 69 -2.65 2.53 -9.68
N THR A 70 -2.52 1.24 -9.93
CA THR A 70 -3.51 0.24 -9.55
C THR A 70 -2.89 -0.70 -8.52
N VAL A 71 -3.63 -1.02 -7.47
CA VAL A 71 -3.25 -2.04 -6.50
C VAL A 71 -4.32 -3.10 -6.50
N ARG A 72 -3.93 -4.35 -6.75
CA ARG A 72 -4.82 -5.49 -6.83
C ARG A 72 -4.57 -6.44 -5.67
N ALA A 73 -5.63 -6.89 -5.03
CA ALA A 73 -5.57 -7.99 -4.08
C ALA A 73 -5.26 -9.31 -4.81
N ILE A 74 -4.20 -9.99 -4.39
CA ILE A 74 -3.74 -11.26 -4.97
C ILE A 74 -3.49 -12.31 -3.89
N GLY A 75 -3.15 -13.52 -4.33
CA GLY A 75 -3.11 -14.72 -3.51
C GLY A 75 -4.33 -15.56 -3.85
N ASP A 76 -4.11 -16.67 -4.53
CA ASP A 76 -5.16 -17.66 -4.77
C ASP A 76 -4.67 -18.99 -4.21
N ASN A 77 -4.45 -19.01 -2.89
CA ASN A 77 -4.12 -20.24 -2.22
C ASN A 77 -5.34 -20.76 -1.48
N ALA A 78 -6.13 -21.59 -2.17
CA ALA A 78 -7.32 -22.23 -1.61
C ALA A 78 -7.02 -23.13 -0.40
N GLU A 79 -5.75 -23.49 -0.16
CA GLU A 79 -5.30 -24.27 1.00
C GLU A 79 -4.76 -23.40 2.15
N GLU A 80 -4.45 -22.12 1.91
CA GLU A 80 -4.03 -21.17 2.94
C GLU A 80 -5.22 -20.33 3.43
N GLY A 81 -5.85 -20.80 4.51
CA GLY A 81 -6.81 -20.01 5.24
C GLY A 81 -7.79 -20.89 6.01
N ASP A 82 -8.00 -20.55 7.28
CA ASP A 82 -9.06 -21.13 8.13
C ASP A 82 -10.48 -20.68 7.68
N GLN A 83 -10.66 -20.34 6.40
CA GLN A 83 -11.83 -19.65 5.83
C GLN A 83 -12.10 -18.27 6.45
N ALA A 84 -11.11 -17.70 7.16
CA ALA A 84 -11.23 -16.38 7.76
C ALA A 84 -11.10 -15.30 6.68
N PRO A 85 -11.96 -14.26 6.68
CA PRO A 85 -11.80 -13.12 5.77
C PRO A 85 -10.45 -12.42 6.00
N MET A 86 -9.68 -12.23 4.93
CA MET A 86 -8.41 -11.51 4.94
C MET A 86 -8.52 -10.22 4.16
N PHE A 87 -7.92 -9.15 4.68
CA PHE A 87 -7.83 -7.84 4.04
C PHE A 87 -6.36 -7.61 3.66
N PRO A 88 -5.91 -8.05 2.47
CA PRO A 88 -4.57 -7.76 2.01
C PRO A 88 -4.24 -6.28 2.14
N ALA A 89 -3.03 -6.03 2.65
CA ALA A 89 -2.49 -4.70 2.80
C ALA A 89 -0.98 -4.72 2.55
N GLY A 90 -0.43 -3.58 2.16
CA GLY A 90 1.00 -3.45 1.95
C GLY A 90 1.49 -2.01 1.94
N LEU A 91 2.81 -1.87 2.07
CA LEU A 91 3.52 -0.61 1.95
C LEU A 91 4.10 -0.50 0.54
N VAL A 92 3.78 0.60 -0.12
CA VAL A 92 4.30 0.95 -1.44
C VAL A 92 5.19 2.17 -1.28
N ARG A 93 6.45 2.05 -1.71
CA ARG A 93 7.39 3.16 -1.76
C ARG A 93 7.54 3.63 -3.19
N VAL A 94 7.46 4.94 -3.39
CA VAL A 94 7.53 5.57 -4.70
C VAL A 94 8.59 6.65 -4.68
N SER A 95 9.61 6.48 -5.51
CA SER A 95 10.64 7.49 -5.73
C SER A 95 10.20 8.41 -6.86
N VAL A 96 10.23 9.72 -6.63
CA VAL A 96 9.80 10.73 -7.61
C VAL A 96 10.99 11.60 -7.98
N ASP A 97 11.56 11.37 -9.16
CA ASP A 97 12.71 12.14 -9.65
C ASP A 97 12.24 13.50 -10.21
N ASP A 98 12.60 14.60 -9.53
CA ASP A 98 12.54 16.00 -10.00
C ASP A 98 11.16 16.47 -10.53
N ALA A 99 10.10 15.69 -10.29
CA ALA A 99 8.73 16.00 -10.66
C ALA A 99 7.99 16.64 -9.47
N HIS A 100 7.32 17.76 -9.73
CA HIS A 100 6.43 18.39 -8.76
C HIS A 100 5.16 17.55 -8.63
N LEU A 101 5.21 16.51 -7.81
CA LEU A 101 4.02 15.75 -7.48
C LEU A 101 3.04 16.66 -6.72
N THR A 102 1.77 16.61 -7.08
CA THR A 102 0.69 17.39 -6.45
C THR A 102 -0.45 16.50 -5.95
N ALA A 103 -0.54 15.26 -6.44
CA ALA A 103 -1.54 14.30 -6.00
C ALA A 103 -1.10 12.87 -6.25
N VAL A 104 -1.70 11.95 -5.50
CA VAL A 104 -1.62 10.51 -5.71
C VAL A 104 -3.03 9.98 -5.92
N GLU A 105 -3.24 9.25 -7.00
CA GLU A 105 -4.47 8.54 -7.33
C GLU A 105 -4.20 7.03 -7.40
N ILE A 106 -4.76 6.26 -6.47
CA ILE A 106 -4.64 4.81 -6.46
C ILE A 106 -6.02 4.19 -6.68
N THR A 107 -6.12 3.34 -7.71
CA THR A 107 -7.25 2.44 -7.87
C THR A 107 -6.96 1.16 -7.11
N VAL A 108 -7.78 0.83 -6.12
CA VAL A 108 -7.70 -0.44 -5.38
C VAL A 108 -8.73 -1.39 -5.97
N VAL A 109 -8.27 -2.54 -6.44
CA VAL A 109 -9.11 -3.66 -6.87
C VAL A 109 -9.09 -4.72 -5.78
N ASP A 110 -10.24 -4.93 -5.15
CA ASP A 110 -10.39 -5.90 -4.07
C ASP A 110 -10.51 -7.34 -4.57
N GLY A 111 -10.63 -8.30 -3.64
CA GLY A 111 -10.71 -9.70 -4.01
C GLY A 111 -11.95 -10.12 -4.80
N ARG A 112 -13.01 -9.30 -4.77
CA ARG A 112 -14.25 -9.52 -5.52
C ARG A 112 -14.28 -8.71 -6.81
N ASP A 113 -13.14 -8.19 -7.26
CA ASP A 113 -13.00 -7.31 -8.41
C ASP A 113 -13.84 -6.02 -8.32
N ASN A 114 -14.17 -5.53 -7.11
CA ASN A 114 -14.69 -4.16 -7.00
C ASN A 114 -13.53 -3.18 -7.03
N GLU A 115 -13.77 -2.06 -7.71
CA GLU A 115 -12.80 -0.97 -7.86
C GLU A 115 -13.18 0.21 -6.96
N GLY A 116 -12.21 0.71 -6.20
CA GLY A 116 -12.30 1.95 -5.44
C GLY A 116 -11.17 2.88 -5.82
N VAL A 117 -11.47 4.12 -6.21
CA VAL A 117 -10.47 5.13 -6.55
C VAL A 117 -10.26 6.04 -5.33
N PHE A 118 -9.01 6.16 -4.91
CA PHE A 118 -8.57 7.01 -3.81
C PHE A 118 -7.65 8.08 -4.33
N GLU A 119 -8.05 9.34 -4.16
CA GLU A 119 -7.25 10.52 -4.52
C GLU A 119 -6.84 11.25 -3.24
N GLU A 120 -5.55 11.49 -3.08
CA GLU A 120 -4.97 12.24 -1.97
C GLU A 120 -4.08 13.35 -2.51
N ALA A 121 -4.37 14.59 -2.13
CA ALA A 121 -3.53 15.72 -2.49
C ALA A 121 -2.19 15.62 -1.77
N TYR A 122 -1.11 15.87 -2.51
CA TYR A 122 0.26 15.91 -1.97
C TYR A 122 0.72 17.36 -1.90
N ASN A 123 1.07 17.81 -0.69
CA ASN A 123 1.34 19.22 -0.43
C ASN A 123 2.83 19.57 -0.37
N GLY A 124 3.74 18.62 -0.61
CA GLY A 124 5.17 18.83 -0.88
C GLY A 124 5.91 19.73 0.11
#